data_AF-A0A497N3J7-F1
#
_entry.id   AF-A0A497N3J7-F1
#
_cell.length_a   1.000
_cell.length_b   1.000
_cell.length_c   1.000
_cell.angle_alpha   90.00
_cell.angle_beta   90.00
_cell.angle_gamma   90.00
#
_symmetry.space_group_name_H-M   'P 1'
#
loop_
_entity.id
_entity.type
_entity.pdbx_description
1 polymer ?
#
loop_
_entity_poly.entity_id
_entity_poly.type
_entity_poly.pdbx_seq_one_letter_code
_entity_poly.pdbx_strand_id
1 'polypeptide(L)'
;MPEPLVSTFSIVALDLRNGDLGVAVQSKYFSVGPVVPWAEAGVGAIATQAWANVSYGPEGLELLRRGLSAEEVVEELTGKDPERDRRQLGVVDARGRVDVYTGERCIPWAGSRTGRGYTVQGNILTGPEVVEAMAEA
;
A
#
# COMPACT_ATOMS: atom_id res chain seq x y z
N MET A 1 -0.32 -30.58 3.06
CA MET A 1 0.86 -29.68 3.04
C MET A 1 0.40 -28.33 3.58
N PRO A 2 1.16 -27.64 4.44
CA PRO A 2 0.82 -26.27 4.79
C PRO A 2 0.74 -25.42 3.51
N GLU A 3 -0.23 -24.52 3.43
CA GLU A 3 -0.32 -23.59 2.30
C GLU A 3 0.98 -22.78 2.19
N PRO A 4 1.54 -22.62 0.98
CA PRO A 4 2.77 -21.88 0.82
C PRO A 4 2.55 -20.42 1.24
N LEU A 5 3.31 -19.96 2.24
CA LEU A 5 3.37 -18.57 2.66
C LEU A 5 3.79 -17.67 1.48
N VAL A 6 2.99 -16.64 1.18
CA VAL A 6 3.14 -15.72 0.04
C VAL A 6 3.59 -14.34 0.53
N SER A 7 4.88 -14.21 0.85
CA SER A 7 5.46 -12.94 1.31
C SER A 7 5.33 -11.84 0.28
N THR A 8 5.04 -10.62 0.75
CA THR A 8 4.92 -9.42 -0.09
C THR A 8 5.46 -8.20 0.65
N PHE A 9 6.25 -7.38 -0.04
CA PHE A 9 6.59 -6.02 0.39
C PHE A 9 6.51 -5.07 -0.79
N SER A 10 6.15 -3.82 -0.51
CA SER A 10 5.98 -2.78 -1.52
C SER A 10 6.31 -1.39 -0.98
N ILE A 11 6.51 -0.46 -1.91
CA ILE A 11 6.67 0.97 -1.67
C ILE A 11 5.74 1.74 -2.59
N VAL A 12 5.14 2.80 -2.04
CA VAL A 12 4.44 3.85 -2.75
C VAL A 12 5.19 5.15 -2.48
N ALA A 13 5.51 5.93 -3.49
CA ALA A 13 6.28 7.16 -3.33
C ALA A 13 5.88 8.26 -4.31
N LEU A 14 6.08 9.50 -3.88
CA LEU A 14 6.05 10.74 -4.66
C LEU A 14 7.45 11.36 -4.62
N ASP A 15 8.09 11.59 -5.77
CA ASP A 15 9.28 12.45 -5.83
C ASP A 15 8.85 13.91 -5.70
N LEU A 16 9.13 14.50 -4.54
CA LEU A 16 8.73 15.85 -4.18
C LEU A 16 9.40 16.95 -5.01
N ARG A 17 10.42 16.62 -5.82
CA ARG A 17 11.12 17.59 -6.67
C ARG A 17 10.42 17.79 -8.01
N ASN A 18 9.84 16.75 -8.58
CA ASN A 18 9.26 16.77 -9.92
C ASN A 18 7.79 16.34 -9.98
N GLY A 19 7.25 15.75 -8.90
CA GLY A 19 5.85 15.33 -8.81
C GLY A 19 5.58 13.91 -9.34
N ASP A 20 6.62 13.13 -9.65
CA ASP A 20 6.44 11.77 -10.16
C ASP A 20 5.95 10.82 -9.07
N LEU A 21 4.97 9.98 -9.41
CA LEU A 21 4.37 8.98 -8.53
C LEU A 21 4.77 7.58 -8.98
N GLY A 22 5.11 6.72 -8.03
CA GLY A 22 5.56 5.37 -8.30
C GLY A 22 5.10 4.36 -7.26
N VAL A 23 4.92 3.12 -7.73
CA VAL A 23 4.73 1.95 -6.87
C VAL A 23 5.67 0.85 -7.32
N ALA A 24 6.35 0.20 -6.38
CA ALA A 24 7.11 -1.02 -6.63
C ALA A 24 6.69 -2.10 -5.64
N VAL A 25 6.60 -3.34 -6.11
CA VAL A 25 6.19 -4.48 -5.30
C VAL A 25 7.02 -5.71 -5.66
N GLN A 26 7.38 -6.48 -4.64
CA GLN A 26 7.87 -7.83 -4.78
C GLN A 26 6.91 -8.77 -4.04
N SER A 27 6.55 -9.88 -4.67
CA SER A 27 5.73 -10.90 -4.04
C SER A 27 6.07 -12.30 -4.55
N LYS A 28 5.84 -13.30 -3.71
CA LYS A 28 5.77 -14.70 -4.15
C LYS A 28 4.43 -15.03 -4.85
N TYR A 29 3.49 -14.08 -4.88
CA TYR A 29 2.23 -14.19 -5.61
C TYR A 29 2.50 -14.16 -7.12
N PHE A 30 1.85 -15.06 -7.86
CA PHE A 30 2.02 -15.13 -9.30
C PHE A 30 1.46 -13.87 -9.97
N SER A 31 2.30 -13.16 -10.73
CA SER A 31 1.89 -11.98 -11.50
C SER A 31 1.23 -10.89 -10.64
N VAL A 32 1.94 -10.38 -9.62
CA VAL A 32 1.41 -9.38 -8.67
C VAL A 32 1.04 -8.01 -9.28
N GLY A 33 1.57 -7.69 -10.46
CA GLY A 33 1.44 -6.38 -11.13
C GLY A 33 0.01 -5.86 -11.36
N PRO A 34 -0.98 -6.69 -11.74
CA PRO A 34 -2.37 -6.24 -11.88
C PRO A 34 -3.14 -6.11 -10.56
N VAL A 35 -2.55 -6.50 -9.43
CA VAL A 35 -3.23 -6.58 -8.12
C VAL A 35 -2.79 -5.43 -7.22
N VAL A 36 -1.49 -5.32 -6.98
CA VAL A 36 -0.95 -4.46 -5.92
C VAL A 36 -0.74 -3.01 -6.37
N PRO A 37 0.03 -2.72 -7.45
CA PRO A 37 0.43 -1.36 -7.78
C PRO A 37 -0.62 -0.62 -8.60
N TRP A 38 -1.01 0.56 -8.12
CA TRP A 38 -1.89 1.50 -8.81
C TRP A 38 -1.27 2.89 -8.73
N ALA A 39 -1.18 3.61 -9.84
CA ALA A 39 -0.65 4.97 -9.86
C ALA A 39 -1.28 5.77 -10.99
N GLU A 40 -1.50 7.05 -10.73
CA GLU A 40 -1.99 8.01 -11.72
C GLU A 40 -1.27 9.36 -11.54
N ALA A 41 -0.67 9.83 -12.64
CA ALA A 41 0.09 11.07 -12.65
C ALA A 41 -0.75 12.26 -12.18
N GLY A 42 -0.22 13.04 -11.25
CA GLY A 42 -0.91 14.21 -10.68
C GLY A 42 -2.08 13.89 -9.73
N VAL A 43 -2.38 12.61 -9.48
CA VAL A 43 -3.47 12.18 -8.58
C VAL A 43 -2.92 11.50 -7.34
N GLY A 44 -2.21 10.39 -7.51
CA GLY A 44 -1.63 9.64 -6.40
C GLY A 44 -1.23 8.22 -6.79
N ALA A 45 -0.78 7.46 -5.78
CA ALA A 45 -0.34 6.09 -5.91
C ALA A 45 -0.79 5.26 -4.70
N ILE A 46 -1.06 3.97 -4.95
CA ILE A 46 -1.69 3.05 -4.00
C ILE A 46 -1.07 1.65 -4.14
N ALA A 47 -0.81 1.01 -3.01
CA ALA A 47 -0.49 -0.41 -2.91
C ALA A 47 -1.55 -1.13 -2.07
N THR A 48 -2.33 -2.04 -2.66
CA THR A 48 -3.30 -2.90 -1.97
C THR A 48 -2.81 -4.34 -1.94
N GLN A 49 -2.59 -4.92 -0.76
CA GLN A 49 -1.95 -6.23 -0.59
C GLN A 49 -2.49 -7.03 0.61
N ALA A 50 -1.78 -8.09 1.00
CA ALA A 50 -2.24 -9.15 1.92
C ALA A 50 -3.43 -9.92 1.31
N TRP A 51 -4.56 -10.00 2.00
CA TRP A 51 -5.81 -10.47 1.38
C TRP A 51 -6.33 -9.36 0.46
N ALA A 52 -5.64 -9.10 -0.65
CA ALA A 52 -5.82 -7.88 -1.44
C ALA A 52 -7.29 -7.70 -1.89
N ASN A 53 -7.79 -6.48 -1.74
CA ASN A 53 -9.00 -6.05 -2.43
C ASN A 53 -8.57 -5.22 -3.64
N VAL A 54 -8.70 -5.79 -4.84
CA VAL A 54 -8.27 -5.15 -6.10
C VAL A 54 -9.01 -3.84 -6.34
N SER A 55 -10.25 -3.71 -5.83
CA SER A 55 -11.06 -2.51 -6.03
C SER A 55 -10.51 -1.27 -5.31
N TYR A 56 -9.71 -1.45 -4.24
CA TYR A 56 -9.06 -0.34 -3.52
C TYR A 56 -8.17 0.52 -4.41
N GLY A 57 -7.54 -0.07 -5.44
CA GLY A 57 -6.72 0.66 -6.39
C GLY A 57 -7.49 1.73 -7.17
N PRO A 58 -8.41 1.34 -8.08
CA PRO A 58 -9.16 2.29 -8.88
C PRO A 58 -10.12 3.16 -8.05
N GLU A 59 -10.76 2.62 -7.00
CA GLU A 59 -11.63 3.42 -6.12
C GLU A 59 -10.83 4.46 -5.34
N GLY A 60 -9.67 4.09 -4.79
CA GLY A 60 -8.81 5.03 -4.09
C GLY A 60 -8.28 6.13 -5.01
N LEU A 61 -7.85 5.80 -6.23
CA LEU A 61 -7.43 6.81 -7.22
C LEU A 61 -8.57 7.77 -7.58
N GLU A 62 -9.82 7.29 -7.69
CA GLU A 62 -10.99 8.15 -7.90
C GLU A 62 -11.24 9.09 -6.71
N LEU A 63 -11.10 8.61 -5.47
CA LEU A 63 -11.24 9.45 -4.29
C LEU A 63 -10.14 10.53 -4.23
N LEU A 64 -8.89 10.16 -4.53
CA LEU A 64 -7.78 11.11 -4.63
C LEU A 64 -8.04 12.16 -5.73
N ARG A 65 -8.57 11.74 -6.88
CA ARG A 65 -8.94 12.64 -7.99
C ARG A 65 -10.00 13.66 -7.57
N ARG A 66 -10.91 13.27 -6.67
CA ARG A 66 -11.93 14.15 -6.07
C ARG A 66 -11.38 15.08 -4.99
N GLY A 67 -10.10 14.99 -4.67
CA GLY A 67 -9.39 15.89 -3.77
C GLY A 67 -9.26 15.41 -2.33
N LEU A 68 -9.68 14.18 -2.02
CA LEU A 68 -9.48 13.59 -0.70
C LEU A 68 -7.98 13.40 -0.43
N SER A 69 -7.61 13.47 0.84
CA SER A 69 -6.28 13.13 1.33
C SER A 69 -6.06 11.63 1.37
N ALA A 70 -4.79 11.21 1.44
CA ALA A 70 -4.44 9.81 1.65
C ALA A 70 -5.14 9.20 2.89
N GLU A 71 -5.23 9.96 4.00
CA GLU A 71 -5.93 9.56 5.23
C GLU A 71 -7.42 9.33 5.00
N GLU A 72 -8.12 10.30 4.40
CA GLU A 72 -9.55 10.17 4.08
C GLU A 72 -9.81 9.00 3.12
N VAL A 73 -8.89 8.72 2.19
CA VAL A 73 -8.99 7.56 1.29
C VAL A 73 -8.84 6.24 2.04
N VAL A 74 -7.86 6.14 2.93
CA VAL A 74 -7.67 4.93 3.75
C VAL A 74 -8.89 4.71 4.65
N GLU A 75 -9.40 5.76 5.30
CA GLU A 75 -10.59 5.70 6.14
C GLU A 75 -11.82 5.25 5.34
N GLU A 76 -12.08 5.86 4.18
CA GLU A 76 -13.25 5.56 3.36
C GLU A 76 -13.22 4.12 2.79
N LEU A 77 -12.07 3.66 2.29
CA LEU A 77 -11.93 2.32 1.72
C LEU A 77 -12.02 1.23 2.80
N THR A 78 -11.34 1.43 3.93
CA THR A 78 -11.32 0.44 5.02
C THR A 78 -12.61 0.47 5.84
N GLY A 79 -13.25 1.63 5.99
CA GLY A 79 -14.53 1.78 6.68
C GLY A 79 -15.68 1.01 6.01
N LYS A 80 -15.61 0.81 4.70
CA LYS A 80 -16.62 0.08 3.91
C LYS A 80 -16.34 -1.41 3.74
N ASP A 81 -15.12 -1.87 4.05
CA ASP A 81 -14.72 -3.26 3.84
C ASP A 81 -14.91 -4.08 5.12
N PRO A 82 -15.89 -5.00 5.19
CA PRO A 82 -16.07 -5.85 6.36
C PRO A 82 -14.89 -6.82 6.58
N GLU A 83 -14.07 -7.06 5.56
CA GLU A 83 -12.86 -7.88 5.64
C GLU A 83 -11.59 -7.03 5.80
N ARG A 84 -11.71 -5.75 6.14
CA ARG A 84 -10.59 -4.80 6.30
C ARG A 84 -9.45 -5.37 7.14
N ASP A 85 -9.75 -6.12 8.20
CA ASP A 85 -8.72 -6.63 9.11
C ASP A 85 -7.73 -7.59 8.43
N ARG A 86 -8.03 -8.09 7.23
CA ARG A 86 -7.13 -8.96 6.43
C ARG A 86 -6.40 -8.21 5.32
N ARG A 87 -6.69 -6.91 5.16
CA ARG A 87 -6.14 -6.03 4.12
C ARG A 87 -4.90 -5.31 4.62
N GLN A 88 -4.03 -4.99 3.68
CA GLN A 88 -2.95 -4.03 3.90
C GLN A 88 -2.96 -3.03 2.75
N LEU A 89 -2.89 -1.74 3.08
CA LEU A 89 -3.04 -0.63 2.15
C LEU A 89 -1.98 0.43 2.45
N GLY A 90 -1.38 0.99 1.39
CA GLY A 90 -0.56 2.18 1.47
C GLY A 90 -0.97 3.17 0.39
N VAL A 91 -1.07 4.44 0.75
CA VAL A 91 -1.53 5.52 -0.14
C VAL A 91 -0.60 6.71 -0.03
N VAL A 92 -0.22 7.27 -1.18
CA VAL A 92 0.43 8.58 -1.29
C VAL A 92 -0.38 9.41 -2.28
N ASP A 93 -0.81 10.60 -1.87
CA ASP A 93 -1.47 11.53 -2.79
C ASP A 93 -0.47 12.44 -3.51
N ALA A 94 -0.91 13.13 -4.56
CA ALA A 94 -0.06 14.04 -5.34
C ALA A 94 0.44 15.28 -4.56
N ARG A 95 -0.01 15.49 -3.31
CA ARG A 95 0.49 16.54 -2.41
C ARG A 95 1.54 16.00 -1.42
N GLY A 96 1.84 14.71 -1.48
CA GLY A 96 2.81 14.04 -0.61
C GLY A 96 2.25 13.71 0.77
N ARG A 97 0.93 13.75 0.96
CA ARG A 97 0.29 13.19 2.16
C ARG A 97 0.28 11.67 2.03
N VAL A 98 0.53 11.00 3.14
CA VAL A 98 0.75 9.57 3.20
C VAL A 98 -0.16 9.00 4.27
N ASP A 99 -0.81 7.88 3.97
CA ASP A 99 -1.44 7.08 5.01
C ASP A 99 -1.37 5.58 4.69
N VAL A 100 -1.52 4.77 5.74
CA VAL A 100 -1.37 3.31 5.70
C VAL A 100 -2.43 2.63 6.55
N TYR A 101 -2.76 1.41 6.16
CA TYR A 101 -3.55 0.51 6.97
C TYR A 101 -2.95 -0.89 6.94
N THR A 102 -2.81 -1.52 8.12
CA THR A 102 -2.46 -2.94 8.25
C THR A 102 -3.49 -3.57 9.17
N GLY A 103 -4.36 -4.39 8.60
CA GLY A 103 -5.40 -5.05 9.38
C GLY A 103 -4.83 -6.05 10.38
N GLU A 104 -5.50 -6.17 11.53
CA GLU A 104 -5.03 -6.98 12.68
C GLU A 104 -4.93 -8.49 12.39
N ARG A 105 -5.61 -8.97 11.34
CA ARG A 105 -5.61 -10.36 10.87
C ARG A 105 -4.65 -10.59 9.69
N CYS A 106 -3.80 -9.61 9.34
CA CYS A 106 -2.68 -9.84 8.43
C CYS A 106 -1.69 -10.84 9.06
N ILE A 107 -1.20 -11.79 8.26
CA ILE A 107 -0.30 -12.84 8.75
C ILE A 107 1.06 -12.20 9.09
N PRO A 108 1.58 -12.40 10.32
CA PRO A 108 2.82 -11.78 10.76
C PRO A 108 4.07 -12.39 10.08
N TRP A 109 5.18 -11.65 10.01
CA TRP A 109 5.27 -10.24 10.39
C TRP A 109 4.58 -9.35 9.35
N ALA A 110 3.76 -8.40 9.82
CA ALA A 110 3.05 -7.45 8.98
C ALA A 110 3.09 -6.05 9.59
N GLY A 111 3.36 -5.04 8.77
CA GLY A 111 3.44 -3.66 9.21
C GLY A 111 3.91 -2.72 8.11
N SER A 112 4.17 -1.48 8.50
CA SER A 112 4.56 -0.41 7.59
C SER A 112 5.52 0.59 8.23
N ARG A 113 6.16 1.37 7.37
CA ARG A 113 6.92 2.57 7.70
C ARG A 113 6.48 3.69 6.76
N THR A 114 6.35 4.89 7.30
CA THR A 114 5.98 6.08 6.54
C THR A 114 7.09 7.11 6.66
N GLY A 115 7.25 7.91 5.61
CA GLY A 115 8.14 9.05 5.61
C GLY A 115 7.57 10.16 4.72
N ARG A 116 8.38 11.18 4.46
CA ARG A 116 7.92 12.34 3.69
C ARG A 116 7.68 11.94 2.23
N GLY A 117 6.41 11.83 1.83
CA GLY A 117 6.00 11.49 0.47
C GLY A 117 6.15 10.01 0.10
N TYR A 118 6.34 9.11 1.07
CA TYR A 118 6.39 7.68 0.77
C TYR A 118 5.87 6.82 1.92
N THR A 119 5.49 5.60 1.57
CA THR A 119 5.21 4.53 2.52
C THR A 119 5.72 3.19 2.01
N VAL A 120 6.29 2.41 2.93
CA VAL A 120 6.71 1.03 2.75
C VAL A 120 5.82 0.13 3.61
N GLN A 121 5.35 -0.98 3.08
CA GLN A 121 4.54 -1.95 3.82
C GLN A 121 4.90 -3.38 3.41
N GLY A 122 4.62 -4.33 4.29
CA GLY A 122 4.68 -5.74 3.93
C GLY A 122 4.01 -6.66 4.93
N ASN A 123 3.82 -7.90 4.51
CA ASN A 123 3.18 -8.97 5.25
C ASN A 123 3.87 -10.31 4.98
N ILE A 124 3.78 -11.21 5.95
CA ILE A 124 4.48 -12.51 5.94
C ILE A 124 6.00 -12.30 5.76
N LEU A 125 6.54 -11.25 6.41
CA LEU A 125 7.97 -10.96 6.40
C LEU A 125 8.67 -11.66 7.56
N THR A 126 10.01 -11.72 7.48
CA THR A 126 10.86 -12.24 8.57
C THR A 126 10.82 -11.36 9.82
N GLY A 127 10.55 -10.06 9.64
CA GLY A 127 10.45 -9.09 10.71
C GLY A 127 10.40 -7.64 10.21
N PRO A 128 10.37 -6.65 11.12
CA PRO A 128 10.30 -5.23 10.79
C PRO A 128 11.52 -4.72 10.01
N GLU A 129 12.66 -5.39 10.14
CA GLU A 129 13.93 -4.99 9.52
C GLU A 129 13.83 -4.87 7.99
N VAL A 130 12.91 -5.61 7.35
CA VAL A 130 12.71 -5.56 5.90
C VAL A 130 12.10 -4.21 5.47
N VAL A 131 11.06 -3.75 6.17
CA VAL A 131 10.42 -2.46 5.83
C VAL A 131 11.27 -1.27 6.28
N GLU A 132 12.06 -1.44 7.35
CA GLU A 132 13.01 -0.43 7.83
C GLU A 132 14.16 -0.25 6.83
N ALA A 133 14.82 -1.34 6.43
CA ALA A 133 15.90 -1.27 5.44
C ALA A 133 15.43 -0.71 4.09
N MET A 134 14.21 -1.04 3.65
CA MET A 134 13.65 -0.49 2.42
C MET A 134 13.31 1.01 2.54
N ALA A 135 12.93 1.48 3.73
CA ALA A 135 12.65 2.90 3.97
C ALA A 135 13.92 3.77 4.08
N GLU A 136 15.07 3.16 4.39
CA GLU A 136 16.38 3.83 4.51
C GLU A 136 17.19 3.87 3.20
N ALA A 137 16.82 3.03 2.22
CA ALA A 137 17.57 2.80 0.98
C ALA A 137 17.50 3.95 -0.04
#